data_AF-A0A9W4T8J4-F1
#
_entry.id   AF-A0A9W4T8J4-F1
#
_cell.length_a   1.000
_cell.length_b   1.000
_cell.length_c   1.000
_cell.angle_alpha   90.00
_cell.angle_beta   90.00
_cell.angle_gamma   90.00
#
_symmetry.space_group_name_H-M   'P 1'
#
loop_
_entity.id
_entity.type
_entity.pdbx_description
1 polymer ?
#
loop_
_entity_poly.entity_id
_entity_poly.type
_entity_poly.pdbx_seq_one_letter_code
_entity_poly.pdbx_strand_id
1 'polypeptide(L)'
;LIMAYNLSPDKIILTHEEANIAEKNGNILHKIEFPFNNCIVQARSVRHDNKFEKKGLYPVVLEDLFNKRLELKACLAPLGKKRQHLGKIISSAKKRGKWIPESLNSEYSSIYFDYDYWDSKQKALKVYMNTFYGEAGNSKSPIFLHKLAGGTTLAGKYNLNLVAEFVTKKGFGIKYGDTDSLYLTCPDKYYEKCDEAFFRKDLSTEVYWTEMVNITMIVMKSLRDQVNAYLEIKNGTFYLKMAYKEVLFPICFAGKKKYFGISHEDVINFRPNDLFMREINTVKQGNSELFRFIKEKIMWEAMGINNICSIRKIIEDALWDARFKQADERKNSKQKKNIKIPDSGERFSYIVVNDGPRYKKDGSKSTRK
;
A
#
# COMPACT_ATOMS: atom_id res chain seq x y z
N LEU A 1 2.28 -10.65 14.47
CA LEU A 1 1.31 -11.75 14.69
C LEU A 1 2.02 -13.00 15.19
N ILE A 2 2.90 -13.61 14.39
CA ILE A 2 3.70 -14.77 14.84
C ILE A 2 4.39 -14.53 16.18
N MET A 3 5.14 -13.42 16.30
CA MET A 3 5.79 -13.04 17.57
C MET A 3 4.75 -12.86 18.70
N ALA A 4 3.74 -12.02 18.48
CA ALA A 4 2.72 -11.67 19.48
C ALA A 4 1.93 -12.86 20.06
N TYR A 5 1.62 -13.85 19.22
CA TYR A 5 0.83 -15.02 19.59
C TYR A 5 1.69 -16.28 19.78
N ASN A 6 3.02 -16.13 19.80
CA ASN A 6 3.99 -17.22 19.92
C ASN A 6 3.80 -18.37 18.91
N LEU A 7 3.36 -18.05 17.68
CA LEU A 7 3.01 -19.03 16.66
C LEU A 7 4.27 -19.69 16.09
N SER A 8 4.68 -20.80 16.69
CA SER A 8 5.90 -21.52 16.36
C SER A 8 5.65 -23.03 16.34
N PRO A 9 6.34 -23.81 15.49
CA PRO A 9 6.17 -25.27 15.45
C PRO A 9 6.37 -25.94 16.82
N ASP A 10 7.33 -25.46 17.62
CA ASP A 10 7.64 -25.96 18.96
C ASP A 10 6.69 -25.46 20.07
N LYS A 11 5.73 -24.58 19.74
CA LYS A 11 4.78 -23.98 20.70
C LYS A 11 3.32 -24.26 20.35
N ILE A 12 3.05 -24.91 19.22
CA ILE A 12 1.70 -25.27 18.80
C ILE A 12 1.35 -26.64 19.35
N ILE A 13 0.23 -26.67 20.08
CA ILE A 13 -0.37 -27.86 20.65
C ILE A 13 -1.55 -28.27 19.78
N LEU A 14 -1.58 -29.54 19.37
CA LEU A 14 -2.59 -30.06 18.45
C LEU A 14 -3.67 -30.87 19.16
N THR A 15 -3.37 -31.44 20.33
CA THR A 15 -4.29 -32.31 21.07
C THR A 15 -4.90 -31.60 22.29
N HIS A 16 -6.04 -32.12 22.76
CA HIS A 16 -6.66 -31.61 23.99
C HIS A 16 -5.92 -32.07 25.25
N GLU A 17 -5.32 -33.26 25.23
CA GLU A 17 -4.56 -33.79 26.37
C GLU A 17 -3.30 -32.96 26.65
N GLU A 18 -2.50 -32.68 25.63
CA GLU A 18 -1.31 -31.81 25.75
C GLU A 18 -1.69 -30.40 26.20
N ALA A 19 -2.84 -29.88 25.74
CA ALA A 19 -3.34 -28.59 26.16
C ALA A 19 -3.66 -28.56 27.65
N ASN A 20 -4.37 -29.57 28.14
CA ASN A 20 -4.70 -29.71 29.56
C ASN A 20 -3.43 -29.85 30.42
N ILE A 21 -2.43 -30.59 29.94
CA ILE A 21 -1.13 -30.70 30.61
C ILE A 21 -0.42 -29.35 30.67
N ALA A 22 -0.38 -28.62 29.55
CA ALA A 22 0.25 -27.30 29.49
C ALA A 22 -0.43 -26.29 30.43
N GLU A 23 -1.76 -26.29 30.49
CA GLU A 23 -2.55 -25.44 31.39
C GLU A 23 -2.33 -25.81 32.86
N LYS A 24 -2.32 -27.11 33.20
CA LYS A 24 -1.98 -27.59 34.56
C LYS A 24 -0.57 -27.17 34.99
N ASN A 25 0.36 -27.08 34.05
CA ASN A 25 1.72 -26.59 34.28
C ASN A 25 1.81 -25.04 34.33
N GLY A 26 0.68 -24.33 34.41
CA GLY A 26 0.62 -22.88 34.55
C GLY A 26 0.86 -22.09 33.26
N ASN A 27 0.74 -22.73 32.09
CA ASN A 27 0.84 -22.02 30.82
C ASN A 27 -0.51 -21.48 30.37
N ILE A 28 -0.51 -20.23 29.91
CA ILE A 28 -1.68 -19.64 29.27
C ILE A 28 -1.64 -19.98 27.79
N LEU A 29 -2.77 -20.39 27.21
CA LEU A 29 -2.86 -20.81 25.82
C LEU A 29 -3.66 -19.81 24.97
N HIS A 30 -3.20 -19.56 23.75
CA HIS A 30 -3.98 -18.91 22.71
C HIS A 30 -4.75 -19.96 21.91
N LYS A 31 -6.08 -19.85 21.91
CA LYS A 31 -6.94 -20.70 21.09
C LYS A 31 -6.85 -20.29 19.61
N ILE A 32 -6.64 -21.28 18.74
CA ILE A 32 -6.67 -21.14 17.29
C ILE A 32 -7.82 -22.01 16.80
N GLU A 33 -8.84 -21.39 16.21
CA GLU A 33 -10.00 -22.10 15.69
C GLU A 33 -10.51 -21.42 14.42
N PHE A 34 -10.56 -22.14 13.32
CA PHE A 34 -11.07 -21.62 12.06
C PHE A 34 -11.64 -22.73 11.16
N PRO A 35 -12.64 -22.42 10.33
CA PRO A 35 -13.16 -23.37 9.33
C PRO A 35 -12.18 -23.53 8.17
N PHE A 36 -11.95 -24.76 7.74
CA PHE A 36 -11.13 -25.11 6.59
C PHE A 36 -11.59 -26.46 5.99
N ASN A 37 -11.83 -26.50 4.67
CA ASN A 37 -12.29 -27.69 3.94
C ASN A 37 -13.48 -28.41 4.63
N ASN A 38 -14.50 -27.65 5.02
CA ASN A 38 -15.70 -28.13 5.73
C ASN A 38 -15.43 -28.75 7.12
N CYS A 39 -14.21 -28.65 7.64
CA CYS A 39 -13.84 -29.05 8.99
C CYS A 39 -13.49 -27.84 9.85
N ILE A 40 -13.66 -27.94 11.15
CA ILE A 40 -13.11 -26.96 12.09
C ILE A 40 -11.71 -27.40 12.47
N VAL A 41 -10.72 -26.58 12.12
CA VAL A 41 -9.34 -26.78 12.53
C VAL A 41 -9.15 -26.12 13.89
N GLN A 42 -8.70 -26.90 14.86
CA GLN A 42 -8.41 -26.43 16.20
C GLN A 42 -6.94 -26.68 16.55
N ALA A 43 -6.34 -25.72 17.23
CA ALA A 43 -5.04 -25.81 17.84
C ALA A 43 -4.94 -24.82 19.00
N ARG A 44 -3.89 -24.96 19.81
CA ARG A 44 -3.56 -23.97 20.83
C ARG A 44 -2.09 -23.58 20.68
N SER A 45 -1.73 -22.37 21.07
CA SER A 45 -0.33 -21.93 21.12
C SER A 45 0.01 -21.46 22.52
N VAL A 46 1.12 -21.93 23.06
CA VAL A 46 1.59 -21.54 24.40
C VAL A 46 1.99 -20.07 24.38
N ARG A 47 1.46 -19.25 25.28
CA ARG A 47 1.84 -17.84 25.40
C ARG A 47 3.25 -17.69 25.95
N HIS A 48 3.99 -16.73 25.40
CA HIS A 48 5.32 -16.39 25.93
C HIS A 48 5.26 -15.33 27.04
N ASP A 49 4.15 -14.57 27.18
CA ASP A 49 3.94 -13.54 28.22
C ASP A 49 5.11 -12.56 28.39
N ASN A 50 5.70 -12.16 27.25
CA ASN A 50 6.92 -11.35 27.15
C ASN A 50 8.17 -11.93 27.84
N LYS A 51 8.16 -13.21 28.22
CA LYS A 51 9.31 -13.93 28.78
C LYS A 51 10.11 -14.64 27.70
N PHE A 52 11.43 -14.48 27.70
CA PHE A 52 12.30 -14.96 26.63
C PHE A 52 12.35 -16.49 26.57
N GLU A 53 12.45 -17.16 27.71
CA GLU A 53 12.51 -18.62 27.85
C GLU A 53 11.25 -19.33 27.35
N LYS A 54 10.12 -18.61 27.25
CA LYS A 54 8.86 -19.14 26.72
C LYS A 54 8.66 -18.90 25.23
N LYS A 55 9.51 -18.09 24.59
CA LYS A 55 9.40 -17.82 23.15
C LYS A 55 9.70 -19.07 22.33
N GLY A 56 8.94 -19.28 21.27
CA GLY A 56 9.23 -20.32 20.29
C GLY A 56 10.35 -19.93 19.35
N LEU A 57 10.84 -20.91 18.59
CA LEU A 57 11.91 -20.72 17.61
C LEU A 57 11.58 -19.59 16.61
N TYR A 58 10.37 -19.58 16.06
CA TYR A 58 9.95 -18.58 15.07
C TYR A 58 9.97 -17.15 15.64
N PRO A 59 9.31 -16.86 16.79
CA PRO A 59 9.41 -15.56 17.44
C PRO A 59 10.84 -15.07 17.69
N VAL A 60 11.75 -15.94 18.17
CA VAL A 60 13.14 -15.57 18.43
C VAL A 60 13.85 -15.14 17.14
N VAL A 61 13.76 -15.96 16.09
CA VAL A 61 14.40 -15.65 14.79
C VAL A 61 13.79 -14.41 14.15
N LEU A 62 12.47 -14.26 14.19
CA LEU A 62 11.79 -13.09 13.62
C LEU A 62 12.08 -11.80 14.39
N GLU A 63 12.32 -11.88 15.70
CA GLU A 63 12.70 -10.71 16.50
C GLU A 63 14.11 -10.22 16.13
N ASP A 64 15.07 -11.14 15.94
CA ASP A 64 16.41 -10.80 15.41
C ASP A 64 16.33 -10.14 14.02
N LEU A 65 15.60 -10.78 13.09
CA LEU A 65 15.41 -10.23 11.74
C LEU A 65 14.69 -8.87 11.76
N PHE A 66 13.73 -8.70 12.67
CA PHE A 66 13.03 -7.44 12.85
C PHE A 66 13.97 -6.35 13.35
N ASN A 67 14.84 -6.64 14.31
CA ASN A 67 15.82 -5.69 14.86
C ASN A 67 16.84 -5.26 13.79
N LYS A 68 17.39 -6.21 13.02
CA LYS A 68 18.24 -5.90 11.84
C LYS A 68 17.52 -4.99 10.85
N ARG A 69 16.23 -5.22 10.62
CA ARG A 69 15.42 -4.38 9.75
C ARG A 69 15.16 -2.99 10.35
N LEU A 70 15.04 -2.86 11.67
CA LEU A 70 14.90 -1.57 12.35
C LEU A 70 16.15 -0.71 12.16
N GLU A 71 17.35 -1.29 12.25
CA GLU A 71 18.62 -0.60 11.99
C GLU A 71 18.65 -0.01 10.58
N LEU A 72 18.30 -0.81 9.56
CA LEU A 72 18.21 -0.32 8.18
C LEU A 72 17.18 0.80 8.01
N LYS A 73 16.07 0.73 8.74
CA LYS A 73 15.04 1.77 8.72
C LYS A 73 15.47 3.05 9.42
N ALA A 74 16.35 2.97 10.42
CA ALA A 74 16.92 4.14 11.06
C ALA A 74 17.76 4.96 10.07
N CYS A 75 18.49 4.29 9.16
CA CYS A 75 19.21 4.95 8.06
C CYS A 75 18.26 5.61 7.03
N LEU A 76 17.08 5.02 6.80
CA LEU A 76 16.11 5.53 5.83
C LEU A 76 15.35 6.76 6.29
N ALA A 77 15.02 6.86 7.58
CA ALA A 77 14.20 7.94 8.11
C ALA A 77 14.74 9.36 7.79
N PRO A 78 16.04 9.70 8.00
CA PRO A 78 16.57 11.01 7.64
C PRO A 78 16.60 11.24 6.12
N LEU A 79 16.95 10.22 5.34
CA LEU A 79 16.96 10.29 3.88
C LEU A 79 15.56 10.55 3.32
N GLY A 80 14.53 9.90 3.86
CA GLY A 80 13.14 10.09 3.46
C GLY A 80 12.65 11.53 3.69
N LYS A 81 12.96 12.11 4.86
CA LYS A 81 12.64 13.51 5.17
C LYS A 81 13.34 14.47 4.21
N LYS A 82 14.64 14.26 3.98
CA LYS A 82 15.44 15.09 3.06
C LYS A 82 14.90 15.01 1.62
N ARG A 83 14.56 13.80 1.16
CA ARG A 83 13.94 13.52 -0.15
C ARG A 83 12.63 14.28 -0.31
N GLN A 84 11.73 14.21 0.68
CA GLN A 84 10.44 14.91 0.63
C GLN A 84 10.62 16.43 0.61
N HIS A 85 11.53 16.97 1.42
CA HIS A 85 11.80 18.40 1.47
C HIS A 85 12.36 18.93 0.14
N LEU A 86 13.38 18.27 -0.42
CA LEU A 86 13.93 18.65 -1.71
C LEU A 86 12.91 18.49 -2.84
N GLY A 87 12.11 17.42 -2.80
CA GLY A 87 11.01 17.21 -3.75
C GLY A 87 10.00 18.37 -3.75
N LYS A 88 9.67 18.92 -2.57
CA LYS A 88 8.79 20.09 -2.44
C LYS A 88 9.42 21.38 -2.96
N ILE A 89 10.73 21.59 -2.71
CA ILE A 89 11.45 22.75 -3.26
C ILE A 89 11.44 22.69 -4.79
N ILE A 90 11.79 21.54 -5.35
CA ILE A 90 11.83 21.30 -6.81
C ILE A 90 10.44 21.50 -7.41
N SER A 91 9.38 20.95 -6.80
CA SER A 91 8.00 21.12 -7.31
C SER A 91 7.54 22.59 -7.27
N SER A 92 7.94 23.32 -6.23
CA SER A 92 7.65 24.75 -6.08
C SER A 92 8.41 25.60 -7.10
N ALA A 93 9.68 25.28 -7.38
CA ALA A 93 10.47 25.96 -8.40
C ALA A 93 9.87 25.75 -9.80
N LYS A 94 9.51 24.51 -10.14
CA LYS A 94 8.83 24.17 -11.40
C LYS A 94 7.52 24.95 -11.56
N LYS A 95 6.69 25.04 -10.50
CA LYS A 95 5.44 25.83 -10.53
C LYS A 95 5.67 27.29 -10.88
N ARG A 96 6.77 27.88 -10.42
CA ARG A 96 7.12 29.29 -10.65
C ARG A 96 7.91 29.51 -11.95
N GLY A 97 8.14 28.46 -12.76
CA GLY A 97 8.98 28.53 -13.94
C GLY A 97 10.44 28.88 -13.64
N LYS A 98 10.91 28.67 -12.40
CA LYS A 98 12.26 29.02 -11.97
C LYS A 98 13.25 27.94 -12.40
N TRP A 99 14.45 28.37 -12.78
CA TRP A 99 15.58 27.49 -13.03
C TRP A 99 15.95 26.72 -11.74
N ILE A 100 16.24 25.43 -11.90
CA ILE A 100 16.68 24.56 -10.81
C ILE A 100 18.19 24.37 -10.95
N PRO A 101 18.98 24.70 -9.93
CA PRO A 101 20.42 24.49 -9.97
C PRO A 101 20.78 23.02 -10.20
N GLU A 102 21.80 22.76 -11.04
CA GLU A 102 22.32 21.41 -11.25
C GLU A 102 22.81 20.74 -9.97
N SER A 103 23.40 21.53 -9.05
CA SER A 103 23.81 21.06 -7.73
C SER A 103 22.63 20.49 -6.93
N LEU A 104 21.45 21.13 -6.98
CA LEU A 104 20.25 20.68 -6.30
C LEU A 104 19.68 19.40 -6.94
N ASN A 105 19.71 19.31 -8.27
CA ASN A 105 19.28 18.09 -8.98
C ASN A 105 20.23 16.91 -8.71
N SER A 106 21.53 17.15 -8.65
CA SER A 106 22.54 16.15 -8.32
C SER A 106 22.38 15.65 -6.89
N GLU A 107 22.21 16.57 -5.93
CA GLU A 107 21.93 16.23 -4.53
C GLU A 107 20.63 15.42 -4.40
N TYR A 108 19.55 15.86 -5.06
CA TYR A 108 18.28 15.14 -5.06
C TYR A 108 18.43 13.72 -5.63
N SER A 109 19.15 13.56 -6.73
CA SER A 109 19.40 12.25 -7.36
C SER A 109 20.23 11.32 -6.48
N SER A 110 21.28 11.84 -5.82
CA SER A 110 22.10 11.07 -4.88
C SER A 110 21.28 10.58 -3.69
N ILE A 111 20.47 11.46 -3.09
CA ILE A 111 19.58 11.08 -1.97
C ILE A 111 18.54 10.06 -2.41
N TYR A 112 18.02 10.20 -3.63
CA TYR A 112 17.08 9.24 -4.20
C TYR A 112 17.71 7.86 -4.34
N PHE A 113 18.94 7.80 -4.87
CA PHE A 113 19.71 6.56 -4.99
C PHE A 113 19.97 5.91 -3.63
N ASP A 114 20.48 6.67 -2.66
CA ASP A 114 20.77 6.16 -1.32
C ASP A 114 19.50 5.65 -0.64
N TYR A 115 18.40 6.39 -0.76
CA TYR A 115 17.11 5.98 -0.24
C TYR A 115 16.67 4.63 -0.84
N ASP A 116 16.72 4.49 -2.16
CA ASP A 116 16.31 3.26 -2.85
C ASP A 116 17.23 2.08 -2.50
N TYR A 117 18.53 2.32 -2.34
CA TYR A 117 19.49 1.32 -1.91
C TYR A 117 19.13 0.75 -0.53
N TRP A 118 18.90 1.59 0.47
CA TRP A 118 18.52 1.14 1.81
C TRP A 118 17.10 0.55 1.85
N ASP A 119 16.17 1.10 1.06
CA ASP A 119 14.79 0.62 0.99
C ASP A 119 14.73 -0.78 0.36
N SER A 120 15.58 -1.07 -0.63
CA SER A 120 15.70 -2.41 -1.20
C SER A 120 16.13 -3.45 -0.17
N LYS A 121 17.11 -3.14 0.68
CA LYS A 121 17.60 -4.04 1.74
C LYS A 121 16.54 -4.32 2.79
N GLN A 122 15.86 -3.28 3.31
CA GLN A 122 14.81 -3.49 4.31
C GLN A 122 13.60 -4.22 3.72
N LYS A 123 13.29 -4.04 2.43
CA LYS A 123 12.26 -4.78 1.70
C LYS A 123 12.64 -6.25 1.57
N ALA A 124 13.89 -6.58 1.23
CA ALA A 124 14.37 -7.95 1.17
C ALA A 124 14.19 -8.67 2.51
N LEU A 125 14.61 -8.04 3.62
CA LEU A 125 14.36 -8.59 4.96
C LEU A 125 12.87 -8.75 5.26
N LYS A 126 12.02 -7.77 4.90
CA LYS A 126 10.57 -7.89 5.07
C LYS A 126 10.01 -9.12 4.33
N VAL A 127 10.42 -9.32 3.09
CA VAL A 127 9.99 -10.47 2.28
C VAL A 127 10.45 -11.76 2.93
N TYR A 128 11.71 -11.83 3.34
CA TYR A 128 12.28 -12.99 4.02
C TYR A 128 11.54 -13.34 5.33
N MET A 129 11.23 -12.34 6.17
CA MET A 129 10.42 -12.55 7.37
C MET A 129 9.02 -13.08 7.04
N ASN A 130 8.39 -12.56 5.98
CA ASN A 130 7.06 -13.00 5.55
C ASN A 130 7.07 -14.43 4.99
N THR A 131 8.22 -14.94 4.53
CA THR A 131 8.38 -16.31 4.05
C THR A 131 8.08 -17.34 5.14
N PHE A 132 8.35 -17.06 6.43
CA PHE A 132 8.03 -18.00 7.53
C PHE A 132 6.53 -18.35 7.56
N TYR A 133 5.67 -17.36 7.40
CA TYR A 133 4.24 -17.55 7.28
C TYR A 133 3.87 -18.27 5.97
N GLY A 134 4.48 -17.84 4.84
CA GLY A 134 4.19 -18.41 3.52
C GLY A 134 4.53 -19.90 3.42
N GLU A 135 5.70 -20.30 3.89
CA GLU A 135 6.18 -21.68 3.89
C GLU A 135 5.42 -22.56 4.88
N ALA A 136 5.04 -22.03 6.05
CA ALA A 136 4.15 -22.75 6.96
C ALA A 136 2.76 -23.04 6.33
N GLY A 137 2.34 -22.25 5.34
CA GLY A 137 1.12 -22.49 4.56
C GLY A 137 1.32 -23.31 3.28
N ASN A 138 2.57 -23.60 2.88
CA ASN A 138 2.91 -24.32 1.67
C ASN A 138 2.96 -25.83 1.95
N SER A 139 2.02 -26.60 1.40
CA SER A 139 1.91 -28.05 1.63
C SER A 139 3.11 -28.87 1.15
N LYS A 140 3.99 -28.28 0.32
CA LYS A 140 5.23 -28.92 -0.16
C LYS A 140 6.45 -28.57 0.71
N SER A 141 6.31 -27.66 1.66
CA SER A 141 7.40 -27.21 2.51
C SER A 141 7.68 -28.21 3.63
N PRO A 142 8.94 -28.48 4.00
CA PRO A 142 9.28 -29.33 5.14
C PRO A 142 8.81 -28.76 6.49
N ILE A 143 8.51 -27.45 6.55
CA ILE A 143 8.03 -26.75 7.73
C ILE A 143 6.52 -26.42 7.64
N PHE A 144 5.79 -27.14 6.79
CA PHE A 144 4.35 -26.97 6.63
C PHE A 144 3.61 -27.19 7.95
N LEU A 145 2.91 -26.16 8.41
CA LEU A 145 2.07 -26.21 9.60
C LEU A 145 0.83 -25.35 9.39
N HIS A 146 -0.19 -25.95 8.78
CA HIS A 146 -1.43 -25.26 8.42
C HIS A 146 -2.08 -24.50 9.58
N LYS A 147 -2.00 -25.03 10.81
CA LYS A 147 -2.53 -24.42 12.03
C LYS A 147 -1.83 -23.10 12.36
N LEU A 148 -0.52 -23.01 12.09
CA LEU A 148 0.28 -21.79 12.26
C LEU A 148 -0.15 -20.73 11.22
N ALA A 149 -0.23 -21.12 9.96
CA ALA A 149 -0.64 -20.22 8.88
C ALA A 149 -2.06 -19.70 9.10
N GLY A 150 -3.02 -20.60 9.35
CA GLY A 150 -4.40 -20.23 9.64
C GLY A 150 -4.56 -19.45 10.95
N GLY A 151 -3.79 -19.78 11.99
CA GLY A 151 -3.74 -18.99 13.22
C GLY A 151 -3.22 -17.56 12.99
N THR A 152 -2.24 -17.40 12.10
CA THR A 152 -1.71 -16.08 11.75
C THR A 152 -2.76 -15.24 11.02
N THR A 153 -3.47 -15.79 10.04
CA THR A 153 -4.52 -15.05 9.30
C THR A 153 -5.72 -14.73 10.17
N LEU A 154 -6.16 -15.68 11.00
CA LEU A 154 -7.22 -15.49 11.98
C LEU A 154 -6.88 -14.34 12.94
N ALA A 155 -5.69 -14.37 13.54
CA ALA A 155 -5.23 -13.32 14.44
C ALA A 155 -5.12 -11.96 13.73
N GLY A 156 -4.69 -11.94 12.46
CA GLY A 156 -4.66 -10.71 11.65
C GLY A 156 -6.05 -10.09 11.49
N LYS A 157 -7.04 -10.90 11.07
CA LYS A 157 -8.43 -10.45 10.91
C LYS A 157 -9.03 -9.99 12.24
N TYR A 158 -8.80 -10.74 13.32
CA TYR A 158 -9.27 -10.39 14.65
C TYR A 158 -8.74 -9.02 15.10
N ASN A 159 -7.43 -8.79 15.01
CA ASN A 159 -6.83 -7.52 15.44
C ASN A 159 -7.27 -6.34 14.54
N LEU A 160 -7.43 -6.55 13.24
CA LEU A 160 -7.91 -5.50 12.34
C LEU A 160 -9.35 -5.08 12.69
N ASN A 161 -10.23 -6.05 12.96
CA ASN A 161 -11.60 -5.78 13.39
C ASN A 161 -11.64 -5.09 14.75
N LEU A 162 -10.80 -5.52 15.69
CA LEU A 162 -10.68 -4.90 17.01
C LEU A 162 -10.28 -3.43 16.93
N VAL A 163 -9.35 -3.08 16.03
CA VAL A 163 -8.99 -1.68 15.77
C VAL A 163 -10.12 -0.94 15.07
N ALA A 164 -10.77 -1.54 14.07
CA ALA A 164 -11.89 -0.95 13.34
C ALA A 164 -13.03 -0.55 14.30
N GLU A 165 -13.39 -1.42 15.23
CA GLU A 165 -14.40 -1.12 16.25
C GLU A 165 -13.98 0.02 17.17
N PHE A 166 -12.71 0.03 17.61
CA PHE A 166 -12.18 1.07 18.50
C PHE A 166 -12.21 2.45 17.85
N VAL A 167 -11.77 2.57 16.60
CA VAL A 167 -11.76 3.87 15.90
C VAL A 167 -13.17 4.34 15.56
N THR A 168 -14.08 3.41 15.21
CA THR A 168 -15.49 3.73 14.95
C THR A 168 -16.18 4.26 16.20
N LYS A 169 -15.94 3.65 17.37
CA LYS A 169 -16.47 4.13 18.67
C LYS A 169 -15.96 5.52 19.05
N LYS A 170 -14.81 5.95 18.52
CA LYS A 170 -14.28 7.33 18.68
C LYS A 170 -14.84 8.33 17.66
N GLY A 171 -15.71 7.88 16.76
CA GLY A 171 -16.36 8.70 15.74
C GLY A 171 -15.62 8.77 14.40
N PHE A 172 -14.48 8.08 14.25
CA PHE A 172 -13.77 8.03 12.96
C PHE A 172 -14.49 7.12 11.99
N GLY A 173 -14.65 7.55 10.74
CA GLY A 173 -15.20 6.71 9.69
C GLY A 173 -14.14 5.78 9.11
N ILE A 174 -14.56 4.65 8.55
CA ILE A 174 -13.68 3.72 7.83
C ILE A 174 -14.04 3.79 6.34
N LYS A 175 -13.13 4.35 5.54
CA LYS A 175 -13.31 4.46 4.08
C LYS A 175 -12.96 3.18 3.36
N TYR A 176 -11.87 2.54 3.77
CA TYR A 176 -11.34 1.34 3.13
C TYR A 176 -10.49 0.54 4.11
N GLY A 177 -10.40 -0.77 3.91
CA GLY A 177 -9.52 -1.65 4.68
C GLY A 177 -8.97 -2.76 3.80
N ASP A 178 -7.69 -3.07 3.96
CA ASP A 178 -7.03 -4.18 3.27
C ASP A 178 -5.96 -4.81 4.15
N THR A 179 -6.16 -6.09 4.48
CA THR A 179 -5.24 -7.03 5.16
C THR A 179 -4.67 -6.54 6.49
N ASP A 180 -3.83 -5.51 6.47
CA ASP A 180 -3.08 -4.94 7.59
C ASP A 180 -3.22 -3.40 7.69
N SER A 181 -4.13 -2.79 6.93
CA SER A 181 -4.31 -1.35 6.84
C SER A 181 -5.77 -0.91 6.86
N LEU A 182 -6.02 0.25 7.46
CA LEU A 182 -7.30 0.94 7.45
C LEU A 182 -7.08 2.37 6.94
N TYR A 183 -7.93 2.80 6.02
CA TYR A 183 -8.05 4.19 5.60
C TYR A 183 -9.24 4.80 6.31
N LEU A 184 -8.95 5.77 7.17
CA LEU A 184 -9.92 6.39 8.04
C LEU A 184 -10.33 7.77 7.52
N THR A 185 -11.54 8.21 7.86
CA THR A 185 -11.98 9.59 7.72
C THR A 185 -12.05 10.25 9.08
N CYS A 186 -11.55 11.48 9.17
CA CYS A 186 -11.61 12.26 10.40
C CYS A 186 -13.04 12.79 10.61
N PRO A 187 -13.53 12.87 11.86
CA PRO A 187 -14.79 13.55 12.16
C PRO A 187 -14.76 15.04 11.77
N ASP A 188 -15.90 15.57 11.30
CA ASP A 188 -16.00 16.95 10.79
C ASP A 188 -15.67 18.01 11.85
N LYS A 189 -15.89 17.71 13.14
CA LYS A 189 -15.58 18.61 14.27
C LYS A 189 -14.14 19.12 14.29
N TYR A 190 -13.19 18.39 13.69
CA TYR A 190 -11.79 18.82 13.65
C TYR A 190 -11.54 19.92 12.62
N TYR A 191 -12.45 20.07 11.66
CA TYR A 191 -12.31 21.00 10.53
C TYR A 191 -13.15 22.26 10.68
N GLU A 192 -14.09 22.34 11.64
CA GLU A 192 -15.02 23.48 11.83
C GLU A 192 -14.36 24.86 11.68
N LYS A 193 -13.23 25.10 12.37
CA LYS A 193 -12.50 26.39 12.27
C LYS A 193 -11.91 26.65 10.88
N CYS A 194 -11.41 25.61 10.24
CA CYS A 194 -10.84 25.68 8.90
C CYS A 194 -11.94 25.96 7.87
N ASP A 195 -13.06 25.25 8.00
CA ASP A 195 -14.25 25.38 7.17
C ASP A 195 -14.83 26.80 7.29
N GLU A 196 -15.02 27.30 8.51
CA GLU A 196 -15.52 28.66 8.75
C GLU A 196 -14.65 29.74 8.08
N ALA A 197 -13.32 29.65 8.22
CA ALA A 197 -12.40 30.60 7.60
C ALA A 197 -12.44 30.53 6.06
N PHE A 198 -12.61 29.33 5.50
CA PHE A 198 -12.80 29.18 4.05
C PHE A 198 -14.13 29.74 3.57
N PHE A 199 -15.23 29.52 4.30
CA PHE A 199 -16.54 30.10 3.97
C PHE A 199 -16.57 31.62 4.02
N ARG A 200 -15.81 32.23 4.94
CA ARG A 200 -15.61 33.70 4.99
C ARG A 200 -14.75 34.26 3.85
N LYS A 201 -14.18 33.39 3.01
CA LYS A 201 -13.21 33.70 1.93
C LYS A 201 -11.88 34.26 2.44
N ASP A 202 -11.54 33.98 3.69
CA ASP A 202 -10.25 34.38 4.28
C ASP A 202 -9.10 33.50 3.77
N LEU A 203 -9.42 32.28 3.28
CA LEU A 203 -8.45 31.30 2.78
C LEU A 203 -8.61 31.06 1.28
N SER A 204 -7.50 30.97 0.57
CA SER A 204 -7.48 30.40 -0.78
C SER A 204 -7.69 28.87 -0.71
N THR A 205 -8.17 28.28 -1.80
CA THR A 205 -8.38 26.82 -1.93
C THR A 205 -7.13 26.02 -1.59
N GLU A 206 -5.94 26.45 -2.04
CA GLU A 206 -4.67 25.75 -1.76
C GLU A 206 -4.31 25.79 -0.27
N VAL A 207 -4.57 26.92 0.40
CA VAL A 207 -4.32 27.06 1.85
C VAL A 207 -5.31 26.22 2.66
N TYR A 208 -6.60 26.27 2.30
CA TYR A 208 -7.63 25.49 2.96
C TYR A 208 -7.32 23.98 2.92
N TRP A 209 -7.03 23.43 1.73
CA TRP A 209 -6.67 22.02 1.62
C TRP A 209 -5.38 21.66 2.35
N THR A 210 -4.40 22.56 2.36
CA THR A 210 -3.17 22.35 3.13
C THR A 210 -3.47 22.24 4.62
N GLU A 211 -4.33 23.11 5.15
CA GLU A 211 -4.70 23.10 6.57
C GLU A 211 -5.52 21.86 6.93
N MET A 212 -6.46 21.45 6.08
CA MET A 212 -7.23 20.20 6.23
C MET A 212 -6.32 18.97 6.34
N VAL A 213 -5.34 18.85 5.44
CA VAL A 213 -4.36 17.76 5.48
C VAL A 213 -3.52 17.84 6.75
N ASN A 214 -3.06 19.03 7.14
CA ASN A 214 -2.27 19.23 8.35
C ASN A 214 -3.01 18.80 9.62
N ILE A 215 -4.26 19.24 9.78
CA ILE A 215 -5.16 18.84 10.87
C ILE A 215 -5.29 17.31 10.89
N THR A 216 -5.56 16.71 9.73
CA THR A 216 -5.69 15.24 9.61
C THR A 216 -4.42 14.54 10.08
N MET A 217 -3.24 15.00 9.66
CA MET A 217 -1.96 14.41 10.04
C MET A 217 -1.75 14.45 11.57
N ILE A 218 -2.08 15.56 12.22
CA ILE A 218 -1.96 15.72 13.67
C ILE A 218 -2.92 14.78 14.41
N VAL A 219 -4.20 14.77 14.02
CA VAL A 219 -5.23 13.93 14.66
C VAL A 219 -4.89 12.45 14.49
N MET A 220 -4.47 12.03 13.30
CA MET A 220 -4.14 10.62 13.03
C MET A 220 -2.90 10.16 13.78
N LYS A 221 -1.91 11.04 14.01
CA LYS A 221 -0.76 10.75 14.87
C LYS A 221 -1.19 10.47 16.31
N SER A 222 -2.10 11.28 16.86
CA SER A 222 -2.67 11.05 18.20
C SER A 222 -3.52 9.78 18.27
N LEU A 223 -4.34 9.53 17.25
CA LEU A 223 -5.18 8.33 17.18
C LEU A 223 -4.33 7.04 17.14
N ARG A 224 -3.24 7.04 16.37
CA ARG A 224 -2.30 5.92 16.31
C ARG A 224 -1.79 5.54 17.69
N ASP A 225 -1.40 6.52 18.50
CA ASP A 225 -0.81 6.25 19.82
C ASP A 225 -1.87 5.64 20.75
N GLN A 226 -3.12 6.10 20.67
CA GLN A 226 -4.27 5.51 21.37
C GLN A 226 -4.58 4.09 20.88
N VAL A 227 -4.52 3.82 19.58
CA VAL A 227 -4.70 2.48 19.00
C VAL A 227 -3.61 1.52 19.48
N ASN A 228 -2.36 1.98 19.53
CA ASN A 228 -1.24 1.14 19.98
C ASN A 228 -1.36 0.80 21.47
N ALA A 229 -1.73 1.77 22.31
CA ALA A 229 -2.03 1.51 23.72
C ALA A 229 -3.19 0.51 23.87
N TYR A 230 -4.25 0.65 23.07
CA TYR A 230 -5.38 -0.28 23.08
C TYR A 230 -4.99 -1.70 22.64
N LEU A 231 -4.17 -1.82 21.60
CA LEU A 231 -3.65 -3.11 21.12
C LEU A 231 -2.77 -3.80 22.17
N GLU A 232 -1.93 -3.04 22.86
CA GLU A 232 -1.08 -3.55 23.93
C GLU A 232 -1.92 -4.10 25.10
N ILE A 233 -2.93 -3.35 25.55
CA ILE A 233 -3.87 -3.79 26.60
C ILE A 233 -4.59 -5.08 26.17
N LYS A 234 -5.03 -5.17 24.91
CA LYS A 234 -5.83 -6.31 24.43
C LYS A 234 -5.01 -7.56 24.13
N ASN A 235 -3.77 -7.42 23.68
CA ASN A 235 -2.91 -8.56 23.34
C ASN A 235 -1.96 -8.96 24.48
N GLY A 236 -1.68 -8.07 25.43
CA GLY A 236 -0.71 -8.28 26.50
C GLY A 236 0.75 -8.32 26.01
N THR A 237 1.01 -7.92 24.77
CA THR A 237 2.37 -7.84 24.20
C THR A 237 2.53 -6.55 23.38
N PHE A 238 3.76 -6.09 23.23
CA PHE A 238 4.11 -4.87 22.50
C PHE A 238 4.44 -5.11 21.02
N TYR A 239 4.29 -6.34 20.52
CA TYR A 239 4.67 -6.72 19.15
C TYR A 239 3.71 -6.19 18.08
N LEU A 240 2.44 -5.95 18.44
CA LEU A 240 1.45 -5.41 17.51
C LEU A 240 1.40 -3.90 17.63
N LYS A 241 1.80 -3.23 16.55
CA LYS A 241 1.74 -1.77 16.43
C LYS A 241 1.17 -1.41 15.06
N MET A 242 0.23 -0.48 15.04
CA MET A 242 -0.15 0.22 13.82
C MET A 242 0.70 1.47 13.65
N ALA A 243 1.20 1.65 12.44
CA ALA A 243 1.90 2.87 12.05
C ALA A 243 0.94 3.77 11.28
N TYR A 244 0.96 5.06 11.61
CA TYR A 244 0.51 6.09 10.69
C TYR A 244 1.47 6.10 9.50
N LYS A 245 0.92 6.04 8.28
CA LYS A 245 1.74 6.02 7.06
C LYS A 245 1.56 7.30 6.25
N GLU A 246 0.35 7.56 5.77
CA GLU A 246 0.07 8.73 4.93
C GLU A 246 -1.38 9.21 5.06
N VAL A 247 -1.61 10.49 4.78
CA VAL A 247 -2.92 11.03 4.39
C VAL A 247 -3.00 11.01 2.86
N LEU A 248 -4.03 10.39 2.30
CA LEU A 248 -4.27 10.40 0.86
C LEU A 248 -5.33 11.44 0.51
N PHE A 249 -4.94 12.52 -0.14
CA PHE A 249 -5.85 13.56 -0.59
C PHE A 249 -5.25 14.38 -1.75
N PRO A 250 -5.97 14.56 -2.88
CA PRO A 250 -7.19 13.86 -3.28
C PRO A 250 -6.95 12.35 -3.48
N ILE A 251 -8.04 11.57 -3.50
CA ILE A 251 -8.00 10.12 -3.69
C ILE A 251 -9.20 9.63 -4.51
N CYS A 252 -8.96 8.65 -5.38
CA CYS A 252 -9.96 7.93 -6.14
C CYS A 252 -9.86 6.42 -5.87
N PHE A 253 -10.94 5.82 -5.36
CA PHE A 253 -11.10 4.39 -5.23
C PHE A 253 -11.85 3.84 -6.45
N ALA A 254 -11.15 3.07 -7.30
CA ALA A 254 -11.73 2.46 -8.49
C ALA A 254 -12.23 1.03 -8.24
N GLY A 255 -11.82 0.39 -7.15
CA GLY A 255 -12.27 -0.93 -6.73
C GLY A 255 -11.43 -1.51 -5.62
N LYS A 256 -11.74 -2.75 -5.21
CA LYS A 256 -10.91 -3.48 -4.22
C LYS A 256 -9.46 -3.53 -4.72
N LYS A 257 -8.55 -3.08 -3.87
CA LYS A 257 -7.10 -2.93 -4.09
C LYS A 257 -6.69 -1.97 -5.22
N LYS A 258 -7.65 -1.31 -5.87
CA LYS A 258 -7.44 -0.44 -7.04
C LYS A 258 -7.76 1.01 -6.68
N TYR A 259 -6.75 1.80 -6.36
CA TYR A 259 -6.92 3.20 -5.99
C TYR A 259 -5.66 4.02 -6.28
N PHE A 260 -5.87 5.31 -6.50
CA PHE A 260 -4.80 6.29 -6.70
C PHE A 260 -5.11 7.60 -5.99
N GLY A 261 -4.06 8.34 -5.66
CA GLY A 261 -4.18 9.58 -4.94
C GLY A 261 -2.88 10.36 -4.88
N ILE A 262 -2.91 11.46 -4.15
CA ILE A 262 -1.72 12.16 -3.70
C ILE A 262 -1.48 11.78 -2.24
N SER A 263 -0.28 11.29 -1.94
CA SER A 263 0.12 10.93 -0.58
C SER A 263 0.85 12.08 0.11
N HIS A 264 0.41 12.36 1.33
CA HIS A 264 1.03 13.28 2.25
C HIS A 264 1.57 12.50 3.45
N GLU A 265 2.90 12.37 3.51
CA GLU A 265 3.60 11.62 4.55
C GLU A 265 3.96 12.56 5.71
N ASP A 266 5.14 13.18 5.69
CA ASP A 266 5.57 14.21 6.65
C ASP A 266 5.44 15.62 6.08
N VAL A 267 5.60 15.76 4.76
CA VAL A 267 5.53 17.03 4.05
C VAL A 267 4.30 17.07 3.15
N ILE A 268 3.47 18.10 3.32
CA ILE A 268 2.32 18.36 2.45
C ILE A 268 2.83 18.90 1.11
N ASN A 269 2.54 18.14 0.04
CA ASN A 269 2.87 18.45 -1.34
C ASN A 269 1.76 17.96 -2.29
N PHE A 270 0.95 18.89 -2.80
CA PHE A 270 -0.11 18.63 -3.78
C PHE A 270 0.38 18.43 -5.21
N ARG A 271 1.70 18.53 -5.45
CA ARG A 271 2.33 18.36 -6.76
C ARG A 271 3.55 17.46 -6.61
N PRO A 272 3.36 16.18 -6.23
CA PRO A 272 4.46 15.23 -6.20
C PRO A 272 4.97 14.98 -7.63
N ASN A 273 6.14 14.37 -7.75
CA ASN A 273 6.62 13.88 -9.06
C ASN A 273 5.84 12.64 -9.50
N ASP A 274 5.39 11.82 -8.54
CA ASP A 274 4.71 10.56 -8.77
C ASP A 274 3.39 10.50 -7.99
N LEU A 275 2.36 9.92 -8.61
CA LEU A 275 1.10 9.63 -7.93
C LEU A 275 1.21 8.37 -7.07
N PHE A 276 0.51 8.38 -5.94
CA PHE A 276 0.31 7.16 -5.17
C PHE A 276 -0.65 6.24 -5.93
N MET A 277 -0.28 4.97 -6.11
CA MET A 277 -1.07 4.00 -6.88
C MET A 277 -1.03 2.60 -6.27
N ARG A 278 -2.18 1.93 -6.28
CA ARG A 278 -2.34 0.54 -5.84
C ARG A 278 -3.12 -0.24 -6.88
N GLU A 279 -2.50 -1.31 -7.39
CA GLU A 279 -3.01 -2.28 -8.39
C GLU A 279 -3.78 -1.72 -9.59
N ILE A 280 -3.64 -0.43 -9.88
CA ILE A 280 -4.12 0.12 -11.13
C ILE A 280 -3.14 -0.37 -12.19
N ASN A 281 -3.65 -0.94 -13.28
CA ASN A 281 -2.84 -1.39 -14.41
C ASN A 281 -2.10 -0.19 -15.03
N THR A 282 -0.97 0.27 -14.48
CA THR A 282 -0.10 1.36 -15.01
C THR A 282 1.07 0.70 -15.71
N VAL A 283 1.72 -0.21 -14.98
CA VAL A 283 3.02 -0.79 -15.35
C VAL A 283 2.92 -2.30 -15.43
N LYS A 284 1.96 -2.82 -16.20
CA LYS A 284 2.13 -4.18 -16.73
C LYS A 284 3.02 -4.04 -17.96
N GLN A 285 4.19 -4.68 -17.96
CA GLN A 285 5.04 -4.79 -19.14
C GLN A 285 4.21 -5.43 -20.25
N GLY A 286 3.87 -4.63 -21.28
CA GLY A 286 2.89 -4.96 -22.33
C GLY A 286 1.84 -3.88 -22.63
N ASN A 287 1.73 -2.82 -21.81
CA ASN A 287 0.81 -1.70 -22.09
C ASN A 287 1.33 -0.78 -23.22
N SER A 288 0.45 -0.31 -24.11
CA SER A 288 0.81 0.62 -25.20
C SER A 288 1.14 2.04 -24.70
N GLU A 289 1.96 2.79 -25.44
CA GLU A 289 2.29 4.18 -25.10
C GLU A 289 1.05 5.08 -25.05
N LEU A 290 0.11 4.87 -25.96
CA LEU A 290 -1.20 5.52 -25.95
C LEU A 290 -1.98 5.26 -24.66
N PHE A 291 -1.97 4.02 -24.16
CA PHE A 291 -2.63 3.67 -22.91
C PHE A 291 -1.97 4.37 -21.72
N ARG A 292 -0.64 4.44 -21.69
CA ARG A 292 0.11 5.19 -20.67
C ARG A 292 -0.27 6.67 -20.68
N PHE A 293 -0.31 7.30 -21.87
CA PHE A 293 -0.70 8.70 -22.01
C PHE A 293 -2.12 8.99 -21.52
N ILE A 294 -3.12 8.25 -22.00
CA ILE A 294 -4.52 8.41 -21.59
C ILE A 294 -4.62 8.29 -20.07
N LYS A 295 -3.96 7.27 -19.53
CA LYS A 295 -4.01 6.99 -18.10
C LYS A 295 -3.37 8.11 -17.27
N GLU A 296 -2.16 8.52 -17.62
CA GLU A 296 -1.45 9.59 -16.90
C GLU A 296 -2.26 10.88 -16.92
N LYS A 297 -2.83 11.25 -18.08
CA LYS A 297 -3.69 12.42 -18.22
C LYS A 297 -4.91 12.35 -17.28
N ILE A 298 -5.67 11.25 -17.34
CA ILE A 298 -6.85 11.07 -16.48
C ILE A 298 -6.49 11.20 -15.00
N MET A 299 -5.41 10.52 -14.59
CA MET A 299 -5.03 10.45 -13.19
C MET A 299 -4.54 11.81 -12.66
N TRP A 300 -3.69 12.51 -13.41
CA TRP A 300 -3.19 13.81 -13.00
C TRP A 300 -4.28 14.89 -12.97
N GLU A 301 -5.17 14.91 -13.97
CA GLU A 301 -6.30 15.85 -13.98
C GLU A 301 -7.27 15.59 -12.83
N ALA A 302 -7.59 14.31 -12.57
CA ALA A 302 -8.48 13.95 -11.48
C ALA A 302 -7.94 14.35 -10.10
N MET A 303 -6.60 14.34 -9.94
CA MET A 303 -5.93 14.67 -8.68
C MET A 303 -5.59 16.17 -8.54
N GLY A 304 -5.99 16.99 -9.52
CA GLY A 304 -5.77 18.43 -9.47
C GLY A 304 -6.50 19.07 -8.28
N ILE A 305 -5.79 19.88 -7.49
CA ILE A 305 -6.34 20.55 -6.30
C ILE A 305 -7.54 21.48 -6.61
N ASN A 306 -7.57 22.02 -7.83
CA ASN A 306 -8.65 22.89 -8.33
C ASN A 306 -9.59 22.15 -9.28
N ASN A 307 -9.50 20.82 -9.34
CA ASN A 307 -10.35 20.04 -10.23
C ASN A 307 -11.80 20.08 -9.73
N ILE A 308 -12.69 20.61 -10.57
CA ILE A 308 -14.13 20.62 -10.38
C ILE A 308 -14.86 19.69 -11.37
N CYS A 309 -14.11 19.07 -12.29
CA CYS A 309 -14.66 18.18 -13.31
C CYS A 309 -14.90 16.79 -12.72
N SER A 310 -15.99 16.16 -13.16
CA SER A 310 -16.24 14.75 -12.88
C SER A 310 -15.20 13.87 -13.58
N ILE A 311 -14.94 12.68 -13.01
CA ILE A 311 -14.04 11.68 -13.62
C ILE A 311 -14.48 11.33 -15.04
N ARG A 312 -15.79 11.29 -15.30
CA ARG A 312 -16.33 10.99 -16.64
C ARG A 312 -15.89 12.03 -17.68
N LYS A 313 -15.98 13.32 -17.35
CA LYS A 313 -15.56 14.41 -18.24
C LYS A 313 -14.06 14.33 -18.55
N ILE A 314 -13.25 14.10 -17.51
CA ILE A 314 -11.80 13.92 -17.64
C ILE A 314 -11.47 12.74 -18.58
N ILE A 315 -12.20 11.63 -18.47
CA ILE A 315 -12.04 10.48 -19.37
C ILE A 315 -12.39 10.86 -20.82
N GLU A 316 -13.50 11.55 -21.04
CA GLU A 316 -13.93 12.00 -22.37
C GLU A 316 -12.87 12.91 -23.02
N ASP A 317 -12.36 13.89 -22.27
CA ASP A 317 -11.31 14.82 -22.71
C ASP A 317 -9.97 14.11 -22.96
N ALA A 318 -9.62 13.09 -22.17
CA ALA A 318 -8.40 12.32 -22.39
C ALA A 318 -8.49 11.39 -23.62
N LEU A 319 -9.66 10.80 -23.87
CA LEU A 319 -9.92 9.99 -25.05
C LEU A 319 -9.94 10.83 -26.33
N TRP A 320 -10.43 12.08 -26.26
CA TRP A 320 -10.38 13.02 -27.37
C TRP A 320 -8.94 13.31 -27.80
N ASP A 321 -8.08 13.70 -26.86
CA ASP A 321 -6.66 13.99 -27.13
C ASP A 321 -5.89 12.77 -27.68
N ALA A 322 -6.21 11.59 -27.15
CA ALA A 322 -5.59 10.35 -27.59
C ALA A 322 -5.83 10.04 -29.08
N ARG A 323 -6.95 10.50 -29.65
CA ARG A 323 -7.22 10.32 -31.09
C ARG A 323 -6.20 11.05 -31.97
N PHE A 324 -5.74 12.22 -31.55
CA PHE A 324 -4.73 12.98 -32.27
C PHE A 324 -3.36 12.31 -32.15
N LYS A 325 -3.00 11.83 -30.96
CA LYS A 325 -1.71 11.16 -30.71
C LYS A 325 -1.55 9.83 -31.47
N GLN A 326 -2.64 9.06 -31.62
CA GLN A 326 -2.62 7.81 -32.40
C GLN A 326 -2.33 8.03 -33.90
N ALA A 327 -2.66 9.22 -34.44
CA ALA A 327 -2.37 9.55 -35.84
C ALA A 327 -0.87 9.70 -36.12
N ASP A 328 -0.08 10.11 -35.12
CA ASP A 328 1.37 10.28 -35.23
C ASP A 328 2.14 8.96 -35.08
N GLU A 329 1.73 8.08 -34.15
CA GLU A 329 2.39 6.76 -33.95
C GLU A 329 2.31 5.87 -35.22
N ARG A 330 1.19 5.95 -35.96
CA ARG A 330 1.00 5.19 -37.22
C ARG A 330 1.95 5.62 -38.35
N LYS A 331 2.48 6.85 -38.32
CA LYS A 331 3.46 7.32 -39.31
C LYS A 331 4.85 6.73 -39.06
N ASN A 332 5.18 6.42 -37.80
CA ASN A 332 6.53 6.02 -37.38
C ASN A 332 6.78 4.50 -37.38
N SER A 333 5.76 3.65 -37.43
CA SER A 333 5.89 2.19 -37.26
C SER A 333 6.35 1.40 -38.51
N LYS A 334 6.92 2.05 -39.53
CA LYS A 334 7.29 1.40 -40.81
C LYS A 334 8.67 0.71 -40.84
N GLN A 335 9.36 0.52 -39.72
CA GLN A 335 10.73 -0.05 -39.75
C GLN A 335 10.98 -1.21 -38.78
N LYS A 336 11.66 -2.22 -39.34
CA LYS A 336 12.33 -3.41 -38.79
C LYS A 336 11.49 -4.68 -38.61
N LYS A 337 11.68 -5.61 -39.55
CA LYS A 337 11.42 -7.06 -39.42
C LYS A 337 12.75 -7.76 -39.13
N ASN A 338 12.94 -8.21 -37.90
CA ASN A 338 13.79 -9.36 -37.59
C ASN A 338 13.09 -10.12 -36.48
N ILE A 339 12.52 -11.28 -36.81
CA ILE A 339 11.67 -12.07 -35.91
C ILE A 339 12.49 -13.27 -35.44
N LYS A 340 13.01 -13.20 -34.22
CA LYS A 340 13.48 -14.37 -33.46
C LYS A 340 12.34 -14.77 -32.52
N ILE A 341 12.04 -16.08 -32.43
CA ILE A 341 11.06 -16.59 -31.45
C ILE A 341 11.71 -16.49 -30.05
N PRO A 342 11.03 -15.89 -29.06
CA PRO A 342 11.54 -15.77 -27.69
C PRO A 342 11.55 -17.14 -27.00
N ASP A 343 12.57 -17.40 -26.17
CA ASP A 343 12.66 -18.62 -25.36
C ASP A 343 11.69 -18.58 -24.15
N SER A 344 11.46 -19.73 -23.50
CA SER A 344 10.60 -19.81 -22.31
C SER A 344 11.12 -18.92 -21.18
N GLY A 345 10.34 -17.91 -20.79
CA GLY A 345 10.72 -16.90 -19.79
C GLY A 345 11.22 -15.59 -20.40
N GLU A 346 11.53 -15.56 -21.69
CA GLU A 346 11.83 -14.34 -22.44
C GLU A 346 10.55 -13.60 -22.83
N ARG A 347 10.71 -12.30 -23.11
CA ARG A 347 9.60 -11.39 -23.40
C ARG A 347 9.59 -11.01 -24.87
N PHE A 348 8.41 -10.79 -25.43
CA PHE A 348 8.23 -10.25 -26.77
C PHE A 348 7.18 -9.14 -26.80
N SER A 349 7.33 -8.23 -27.76
CA SER A 349 6.42 -7.10 -27.99
C SER A 349 5.58 -7.38 -29.24
N TYR A 350 4.30 -7.04 -29.20
CA TYR A 350 3.39 -7.15 -30.34
C TYR A 350 2.42 -5.98 -30.39
N ILE A 351 1.86 -5.72 -31.58
CA ILE A 351 0.77 -4.77 -31.79
C ILE A 351 -0.40 -5.56 -32.37
N VAL A 352 -1.60 -5.32 -31.87
CA VAL A 352 -2.82 -5.89 -32.45
C VAL A 352 -3.17 -5.10 -33.72
N VAL A 353 -2.99 -5.73 -34.88
CA VAL A 353 -3.38 -5.16 -36.18
C VAL A 353 -4.78 -5.65 -36.51
N ASN A 354 -5.67 -4.71 -36.86
CA ASN A 354 -7.04 -5.04 -37.24
C ASN A 354 -7.10 -5.26 -38.76
N ASP A 355 -6.78 -6.48 -39.20
CA ASP A 355 -6.88 -6.92 -40.60
C ASP A 355 -8.18 -7.69 -40.90
N GLY A 356 -9.14 -7.67 -39.97
CA GLY A 356 -10.47 -8.24 -40.18
C GLY A 356 -11.36 -7.34 -41.05
N PRO A 357 -12.31 -7.92 -41.83
CA PRO A 357 -13.28 -7.13 -42.57
C PRO A 357 -14.08 -6.24 -41.61
N ARG A 358 -14.15 -4.94 -41.89
CA ARG A 358 -15.02 -4.05 -41.13
C ARG A 358 -16.45 -4.33 -41.54
N TYR A 359 -17.29 -4.80 -40.63
CA TYR A 359 -18.71 -4.93 -40.91
C TYR A 359 -19.38 -3.58 -40.70
N LYS A 360 -20.15 -3.11 -41.69
CA LYS A 360 -21.08 -1.98 -41.50
C LYS A 360 -22.17 -2.40 -40.49
N LYS A 361 -22.92 -1.43 -39.94
CA LYS A 361 -24.06 -1.70 -39.03
C LYS A 361 -25.12 -2.63 -39.63
N ASP A 362 -25.13 -2.78 -40.96
CA ASP A 362 -26.01 -3.67 -41.73
C ASP A 362 -25.43 -5.08 -41.99
N GLY A 363 -24.24 -5.40 -41.44
CA GLY A 363 -23.61 -6.71 -41.60
C GLY A 363 -22.82 -6.91 -42.91
N SER A 364 -22.70 -5.89 -43.77
CA SER A 364 -21.92 -6.01 -45.01
C SER A 364 -20.40 -5.80 -44.78
N LYS A 365 -19.57 -6.60 -45.45
CA LYS A 365 -18.10 -6.48 -45.40
C LYS A 365 -17.64 -5.21 -46.13
N SER A 366 -16.94 -4.32 -45.45
CA SER A 366 -16.18 -3.21 -46.03
C SER A 366 -14.77 -3.68 -46.37
N THR A 367 -14.45 -3.68 -47.66
CA THR A 367 -13.08 -3.76 -48.17
C THR A 367 -12.46 -2.36 -48.13
N ARG A 368 -11.20 -2.26 -47.68
CA ARG A 368 -10.39 -1.03 -47.76
C ARG A 368 -10.15 -0.70 -49.25
N LYS A 369 -10.35 0.56 -49.66
CA LYS A 369 -9.53 1.17 -50.71
C LYS A 369 -8.42 1.96 -50.02
#